data_AF-A0A6V7KYB4-F1
#
_entry.id   AF-A0A6V7KYB4-F1
#
_cell.length_a   1.000
_cell.length_b   1.000
_cell.length_c   1.000
_cell.angle_alpha   90.00
_cell.angle_beta   90.00
_cell.angle_gamma   90.00
#
_symmetry.space_group_name_H-M   'P 1'
#
loop_
_entity.id
_entity.type
_entity.pdbx_description
1 polymer ?
#
loop_
_entity_poly.entity_id
_entity_poly.type
_entity_poly.pdbx_seq_one_letter_code
_entity_poly.pdbx_strand_id
1 'polypeptide(L)'
;VIGDDQQDGKTIWSNTLVHYSTYTKDDILPVVRTLAGIIVNAENSKYQAVRKKHFTAKHMKISLRPELKSPSLLHLANVSIQ
;
A
#
# COMPACT_ATOMS: atom_id res chain seq x y z
N VAL A 1 4.78 -9.77 -19.51
CA VAL A 1 3.40 -9.59 -19.00
C VAL A 1 3.43 -8.43 -18.01
N ILE A 2 3.18 -7.23 -18.53
CA ILE A 2 3.03 -6.01 -17.75
C ILE A 2 1.55 -6.04 -17.34
N GLY A 3 1.28 -6.06 -16.04
CA GLY A 3 -0.08 -6.14 -15.53
C GLY A 3 -0.87 -4.92 -15.96
N ASP A 4 -1.95 -5.14 -16.71
CA ASP A 4 -2.90 -4.11 -17.10
C ASP A 4 -3.55 -3.49 -15.85
N ASP A 5 -3.13 -2.26 -15.54
CA ASP A 5 -3.67 -1.39 -14.48
C ASP A 5 -5.02 -0.76 -14.90
N GLN A 6 -5.84 -1.49 -15.64
CA GLN A 6 -7.22 -1.11 -15.93
C GLN A 6 -8.14 -2.27 -15.60
N GLN A 7 -8.86 -2.15 -14.48
CA GLN A 7 -10.05 -2.97 -14.24
C GLN A 7 -11.00 -2.28 -13.26
N ASP A 8 -11.87 -1.47 -13.87
CA ASP A 8 -13.22 -1.17 -13.43
C ASP A 8 -13.84 -2.41 -12.73
N GLY A 9 -14.21 -2.27 -11.46
CA GLY A 9 -14.98 -3.27 -10.70
C GLY A 9 -14.27 -4.53 -10.18
N LYS A 10 -12.96 -4.73 -10.38
CA LYS A 10 -12.31 -5.96 -9.88
C LYS A 10 -11.90 -5.84 -8.41
N THR A 11 -12.53 -6.64 -7.54
CA THR A 11 -12.12 -6.81 -6.15
C THR A 11 -10.65 -7.26 -6.09
N ILE A 12 -9.76 -6.35 -5.65
CA ILE A 12 -8.30 -6.60 -5.56
C ILE A 12 -8.00 -7.82 -4.66
N TRP A 13 -8.78 -8.00 -3.59
CA TRP A 13 -8.75 -9.19 -2.75
C TRP A 13 -9.76 -10.23 -3.24
N SER A 14 -9.36 -11.04 -4.22
CA SER A 14 -10.24 -11.99 -4.92
C SER A 14 -10.53 -13.26 -4.11
N ASN A 15 -11.57 -14.01 -4.50
CA ASN A 15 -11.87 -15.33 -3.91
C ASN A 15 -10.69 -16.31 -4.04
N THR A 16 -9.88 -16.19 -5.10
CA THR A 16 -8.65 -16.97 -5.26
C THR A 16 -7.65 -16.64 -4.15
N LEU A 17 -7.46 -15.36 -3.82
CA LEU A 17 -6.58 -14.95 -2.72
C LEU A 17 -7.12 -15.43 -1.37
N VAL A 18 -8.44 -15.34 -1.14
CA VAL A 18 -9.07 -15.89 0.08
C VAL A 18 -8.84 -17.40 0.17
N HIS A 19 -9.02 -18.14 -0.92
CA HIS A 19 -8.85 -19.59 -0.95
C HIS A 19 -7.41 -20.03 -0.60
N TYR A 20 -6.40 -19.39 -1.21
CA TYR A 20 -4.99 -19.79 -1.00
C TYR A 20 -4.35 -19.16 0.24
N SER A 21 -4.77 -17.97 0.66
CA SER A 21 -4.24 -17.32 1.86
C SER A 21 -5.00 -17.68 3.13
N THR A 22 -6.21 -18.19 3.01
CA THR A 22 -7.19 -18.43 4.09
C THR A 22 -7.69 -17.17 4.80
N TYR A 23 -7.24 -15.98 4.38
CA TYR A 23 -7.66 -14.69 4.96
C TYR A 23 -8.74 -14.01 4.11
N THR A 24 -9.79 -13.56 4.76
CA THR A 24 -10.80 -12.67 4.18
C THR A 24 -10.28 -11.23 4.13
N LYS A 25 -11.03 -10.36 3.44
CA LYS A 25 -10.72 -8.93 3.41
C LYS A 25 -10.71 -8.33 4.82
N ASP A 26 -11.67 -8.73 5.66
CA ASP A 26 -11.82 -8.17 7.00
C ASP A 26 -10.68 -8.62 7.93
N ASP A 27 -10.15 -9.83 7.74
CA ASP A 27 -9.01 -10.33 8.50
C ASP A 27 -7.73 -9.51 8.24
N ILE A 28 -7.53 -9.03 7.02
CA ILE A 28 -6.33 -8.28 6.64
C ILE A 28 -6.45 -6.77 6.88
N LEU A 29 -7.67 -6.23 7.00
CA LEU A 29 -7.89 -4.79 7.16
C LEU A 29 -7.10 -4.15 8.33
N PRO A 30 -7.00 -4.76 9.53
CA PRO A 30 -6.19 -4.22 10.62
C PRO A 30 -4.70 -4.07 10.26
N VAL A 31 -4.16 -5.06 9.53
CA VAL A 31 -2.76 -5.04 9.06
C VAL A 31 -2.58 -3.98 7.98
N VAL A 32 -3.54 -3.85 7.06
CA VAL A 32 -3.53 -2.81 6.02
C VAL A 32 -3.50 -1.41 6.63
N ARG A 33 -4.28 -1.14 7.69
CA ARG A 33 -4.24 0.15 8.41
C ARG A 33 -2.89 0.41 9.05
N THR A 34 -2.29 -0.61 9.66
CA THR A 34 -0.94 -0.53 10.24
C THR A 34 0.11 -0.20 9.17
N LEU A 35 0.05 -0.88 8.03
CA LEU A 35 0.93 -0.62 6.89
C LEU A 35 0.73 0.79 6.32
N ALA A 36 -0.52 1.26 6.22
CA ALA A 36 -0.83 2.62 5.76
C ALA A 36 -0.18 3.66 6.67
N GLY A 37 -0.25 3.48 8.00
CA GLY A 37 0.43 4.35 8.96
C GLY A 37 1.95 4.37 8.79
N ILE A 38 2.57 3.23 8.51
CA ILE A 38 4.01 3.14 8.24
C ILE A 38 4.38 3.89 6.95
N ILE A 39 3.60 3.69 5.88
CA ILE A 39 3.85 4.31 4.57
C ILE A 39 3.74 5.83 4.65
N VAL A 40 2.68 6.35 5.28
CA VAL A 40 2.47 7.80 5.44
C VAL A 40 3.61 8.45 6.23
N ASN A 41 4.12 7.78 7.25
CA ASN A 41 5.23 8.27 8.05
C ASN A 41 6.63 7.95 7.47
N ALA A 42 6.71 7.23 6.35
CA ALA A 42 7.97 6.72 5.83
C ALA A 42 8.95 7.83 5.40
N GLU A 43 8.46 9.02 5.05
CA GLU A 43 9.32 10.16 4.70
C GLU A 43 9.94 10.83 5.93
N ASN A 44 9.18 10.90 7.02
CA ASN A 44 9.58 11.58 8.25
C ASN A 44 10.29 10.64 9.24
N SER A 45 10.22 9.33 9.01
CA SER A 45 10.86 8.32 9.85
C SER A 45 12.39 8.43 9.81
N LYS A 46 13.04 8.24 10.96
CA LYS A 46 14.51 8.09 11.02
C LYS A 46 15.02 6.86 10.26
N TYR A 47 14.15 5.88 10.00
CA TYR A 47 14.50 4.63 9.32
C TYR A 47 14.31 4.73 7.80
N GLN A 48 15.33 5.22 7.10
CA GLN A 48 15.25 5.53 5.67
C GLN A 48 15.79 4.45 4.71
N ALA A 49 16.40 3.37 5.21
CA ALA A 49 17.11 2.40 4.37
C ALA A 49 16.20 1.74 3.32
N VAL A 50 15.01 1.28 3.73
CA VAL A 50 14.04 0.62 2.83
C VAL A 50 13.49 1.62 1.81
N ARG A 51 13.12 2.83 2.24
CA ARG A 51 12.64 3.88 1.33
C ARG A 51 13.70 4.22 0.28
N LYS A 52 14.95 4.42 0.68
CA LYS A 52 16.07 4.69 -0.23
C LYS A 52 16.32 3.53 -1.21
N LYS A 53 16.21 2.27 -0.76
CA LYS A 53 16.30 1.10 -1.66
C LYS A 53 15.25 1.17 -2.77
N HIS A 54 13.99 1.39 -2.41
CA HIS A 54 12.86 1.46 -3.35
C HIS A 54 12.69 2.83 -4.04
N PHE A 55 13.57 3.80 -3.77
CA PHE A 55 13.68 5.07 -4.49
C PHE A 55 14.48 4.92 -5.78
N THR A 56 15.37 3.92 -5.85
CA THR A 56 16.25 3.70 -7.01
C THR A 56 15.47 3.26 -8.26
N ALA A 57 15.98 3.62 -9.44
CA ALA A 57 15.40 3.21 -10.72
C ALA A 57 15.35 1.68 -10.88
N LYS A 58 16.29 0.95 -10.27
CA LYS A 58 16.29 -0.52 -10.21
C LYS A 58 15.01 -1.09 -9.60
N HIS A 59 14.36 -0.36 -8.70
CA HIS A 59 13.09 -0.73 -8.07
C HIS A 59 11.94 0.17 -8.55
N MET A 60 12.02 0.66 -9.80
CA MET A 60 10.97 1.45 -10.46
C MET A 60 10.56 2.72 -9.70
N LYS A 61 11.42 3.21 -8.79
CA LYS A 61 11.14 4.37 -7.92
C LYS A 61 9.79 4.28 -7.20
N ILE A 62 9.31 3.08 -6.88
CA ILE A 62 7.96 2.86 -6.34
C ILE A 62 7.69 3.61 -5.03
N SER A 63 8.73 3.91 -4.27
CA SER A 63 8.61 4.70 -3.03
C SER A 63 8.27 6.19 -3.23
N LEU A 64 8.30 6.68 -4.48
CA LEU A 64 7.94 8.05 -4.86
C LEU A 64 6.54 8.18 -5.45
N ARG A 65 5.81 7.07 -5.55
CA ARG A 65 4.48 7.04 -6.16
C ARG A 65 3.51 7.99 -5.42
N PRO A 66 2.83 8.92 -6.12
CA PRO A 66 1.89 9.84 -5.49
C PRO A 66 0.71 9.12 -4.81
N GLU A 67 0.39 7.90 -5.24
CA GLU A 67 -0.64 7.06 -4.64
C GLU A 67 -0.35 6.72 -3.16
N LEU A 68 0.92 6.73 -2.75
CA LEU A 68 1.36 6.56 -1.36
C LEU A 68 1.05 7.76 -0.46
N LYS A 69 0.56 8.86 -1.04
CA LYS A 69 0.09 10.06 -0.33
C LYS A 69 -1.37 10.38 -0.65
N SER A 70 -2.09 9.43 -1.25
CA SER A 70 -3.48 9.63 -1.63
C SER A 70 -4.40 9.79 -0.40
N PRO A 71 -5.51 10.54 -0.52
CA PRO A 71 -6.50 10.68 0.56
C PRO A 71 -7.02 9.35 1.09
N SER A 72 -7.22 8.36 0.21
CA SER A 72 -7.66 7.01 0.58
C SER A 72 -6.67 6.30 1.50
N LEU A 73 -5.36 6.47 1.28
CA LEU A 73 -4.34 5.89 2.13
C LEU A 73 -4.22 6.62 3.48
N LEU A 74 -4.34 7.94 3.48
CA LEU A 74 -4.38 8.74 4.71
C LEU A 74 -5.57 8.36 5.59
N HIS A 75 -6.73 8.16 4.97
CA HIS A 75 -7.93 7.67 5.64
C HIS A 75 -7.71 6.28 6.25
N LEU A 76 -7.10 5.35 5.52
CA LEU A 76 -6.74 4.02 6.03
C LEU A 76 -5.73 4.08 7.19
N ALA A 77 -4.81 5.05 7.16
CA ALA A 77 -3.84 5.26 8.23
C ALA A 77 -4.45 5.87 9.50
N ASN A 78 -5.75 6.20 9.51
CA ASN A 78 -6.43 6.97 10.56
C ASN A 78 -5.71 8.29 10.88
N VAL A 79 -5.00 8.86 9.90
CA VAL A 79 -4.37 10.18 10.05
C VAL A 79 -5.46 11.21 9.80
N SER A 80 -5.75 12.04 10.81
CA SER A 80 -6.71 13.13 10.67
C SER A 80 -6.24 14.06 9.55
N ILE A 81 -7.11 14.30 8.57
CA ILE A 81 -6.92 15.36 7.58
C ILE A 81 -6.93 16.67 8.37
N GLN A 82 -5.75 17.24 8.61
CA GLN A 82 -5.57 18.58 9.16
C GLN A 82 -5.54 19.58 8.01
#